data_AF-A0A9D7MP24-F1
#
_entry.id   AF-A0A9D7MP24-F1
#
_cell.length_a   1.000
_cell.length_b   1.000
_cell.length_c   1.000
_cell.angle_alpha   90.00
_cell.angle_beta   90.00
_cell.angle_gamma   90.00
#
_symmetry.space_group_name_H-M   'P 1'
#
loop_
_entity.id
_entity.type
_entity.pdbx_description
1 polymer ?
#
loop_
_entity_poly.entity_id
_entity_poly.type
_entity_poly.pdbx_seq_one_letter_code
_entity_poly.pdbx_strand_id
1 'polypeptide(L)'
;MNADGCPDVIVGAYSYGNNTGRAYLYFGGNGMDNVADLIMTGEGIDNYFGAYANTAGDVNNDGYSDIIVGADEFDHSTNKVYIYHGGSVPDNVPDLVMNGESPGDHFAPVFLNDDFDGDSYSDVFIGAWGKDNSKGKA
;
A
#
# COMPACT_ATOMS: atom_id res chain seq x y z
N MET A 1 6.88 4.76 8.59
CA MET A 1 5.99 5.06 9.72
C MET A 1 6.93 5.54 10.82
N ASN A 2 6.47 6.37 11.75
CA ASN A 2 7.18 7.57 12.23
C ASN A 2 8.55 7.37 12.94
N ALA A 3 9.06 6.14 13.02
CA ALA A 3 10.33 5.71 13.60
C ALA A 3 10.49 6.12 15.07
N ASP A 4 9.38 6.21 15.81
CA ASP A 4 9.39 6.51 17.24
C ASP A 4 9.75 5.30 18.14
N GLY A 5 10.02 4.15 17.52
CA GLY A 5 10.35 2.90 18.20
C GLY A 5 9.12 2.11 18.67
N CYS A 6 7.90 2.56 18.34
CA CYS A 6 6.66 1.86 18.58
C CYS A 6 6.10 1.27 17.27
N PRO A 7 5.44 0.10 17.30
CA PRO A 7 4.75 -0.41 16.13
C PRO A 7 3.53 0.44 15.78
N ASP A 8 3.50 0.93 14.54
CA ASP A 8 2.38 1.67 13.95
C ASP A 8 1.37 0.72 13.28
N VAL A 9 0.14 1.19 13.03
CA VAL A 9 -0.97 0.38 12.48
C VAL A 9 -1.52 0.99 11.20
N ILE A 10 -1.62 0.17 10.15
CA ILE A 10 -2.30 0.52 8.90
C ILE A 10 -3.57 -0.31 8.72
N VAL A 11 -4.69 0.33 8.38
CA VAL A 11 -6.00 -0.31 8.21
C VAL A 11 -6.63 0.08 6.88
N GLY A 12 -7.00 -0.91 6.07
CA GLY A 12 -7.75 -0.72 4.83
C GLY A 12 -9.26 -0.70 5.03
N ALA A 13 -9.97 0.12 4.26
CA ALA A 13 -11.42 0.21 4.21
C ALA A 13 -11.90 0.39 2.76
N TYR A 14 -11.75 -0.68 1.97
CA TYR A 14 -12.00 -0.68 0.53
C TYR A 14 -13.44 -0.31 0.12
N SER A 15 -14.44 -0.59 0.96
CA SER A 15 -15.85 -0.24 0.66
C SER A 15 -16.24 1.21 1.01
N TYR A 16 -15.30 2.03 1.49
CA TYR A 16 -15.60 3.42 1.86
C TYR A 16 -16.10 4.24 0.66
N GLY A 17 -17.18 5.02 0.86
CA GLY A 17 -17.62 6.04 -0.10
C GLY A 17 -17.88 5.51 -1.51
N ASN A 18 -18.85 4.59 -1.66
CA ASN A 18 -19.13 3.89 -2.93
C ASN A 18 -17.89 3.20 -3.50
N ASN A 19 -17.21 2.44 -2.65
CA ASN A 19 -15.99 1.72 -3.01
C ASN A 19 -14.87 2.62 -3.55
N THR A 20 -14.88 3.92 -3.22
CA THR A 20 -13.71 4.77 -3.43
C THR A 20 -12.52 4.23 -2.65
N GLY A 21 -12.79 3.77 -1.43
CA GLY A 21 -11.80 3.12 -0.57
C GLY A 21 -10.93 4.11 0.20
N ARG A 22 -10.39 3.63 1.32
CA ARG A 22 -9.48 4.38 2.21
C ARG A 22 -8.45 3.47 2.85
N ALA A 23 -7.32 4.05 3.25
CA ALA A 23 -6.40 3.48 4.22
C ALA A 23 -6.16 4.49 5.36
N TYR A 24 -6.07 3.98 6.58
CA TYR A 24 -5.89 4.76 7.80
C TYR A 24 -4.59 4.33 8.47
N LEU A 25 -3.74 5.30 8.78
CA LEU A 25 -2.55 5.12 9.61
C LEU A 25 -2.84 5.61 11.02
N TYR A 26 -2.42 4.82 12.00
CA TYR A 26 -2.41 5.16 13.41
C TYR A 26 -0.99 4.97 13.94
N PHE A 27 -0.43 6.00 14.56
CA PHE A 27 0.84 5.92 15.24
C PHE A 27 0.68 5.15 16.55
N GLY A 28 1.64 4.27 16.80
CA GLY A 28 1.68 3.44 18.00
C GLY A 28 2.14 4.20 19.24
N GLY A 29 2.39 3.43 20.29
CA GLY A 29 3.05 3.94 21.49
C GLY A 29 2.11 4.56 22.52
N ASN A 30 2.70 5.35 23.43
CA ASN A 30 1.98 5.92 24.55
C ASN A 30 1.14 7.12 24.10
N GLY A 31 -0.18 6.98 24.13
CA GLY A 31 -1.11 7.98 23.62
C GLY A 31 -1.80 7.58 22.32
N MET A 32 -1.56 6.36 21.81
CA MET A 32 -2.37 5.78 20.74
C MET A 32 -3.86 5.87 21.08
N ASP A 33 -4.65 6.36 20.12
CA ASP A 33 -6.09 6.47 20.24
C ASP A 33 -6.80 5.94 18.97
N ASN A 34 -8.08 6.27 18.81
CA ASN A 34 -8.89 5.86 17.66
C ASN A 34 -9.06 6.97 16.61
N VAL A 35 -8.25 8.02 16.67
CA VAL A 35 -8.19 9.07 15.68
C VAL A 35 -7.04 8.73 14.73
N ALA A 36 -7.35 8.61 13.44
CA ALA A 36 -6.32 8.32 12.45
C ALA A 36 -5.37 9.51 12.31
N ASP A 37 -4.07 9.25 12.39
CA ASP A 37 -3.01 10.24 12.19
C ASP A 37 -2.89 10.64 10.72
N LEU A 38 -3.14 9.70 9.81
CA LEU A 38 -3.17 9.96 8.37
C LEU A 38 -4.28 9.16 7.69
N ILE A 39 -4.94 9.80 6.72
CA ILE A 39 -5.99 9.19 5.90
C ILE A 39 -5.61 9.33 4.43
N MET A 40 -5.42 8.20 3.78
CA MET A 40 -5.27 8.09 2.33
C MET A 40 -6.62 7.68 1.72
N THR A 41 -7.07 8.36 0.68
CA THR A 41 -8.37 8.11 0.02
C THR A 41 -8.14 7.77 -1.44
N GLY A 42 -8.86 6.77 -1.95
CA GLY A 42 -8.79 6.40 -3.36
C GLY A 42 -9.24 7.50 -4.31
N GLU A 43 -8.79 7.40 -5.56
CA GLU A 43 -8.95 8.44 -6.59
C GLU A 43 -10.38 8.55 -7.15
N GLY A 44 -11.19 7.50 -7.05
CA GLY A 44 -12.56 7.47 -7.59
C GLY A 44 -13.38 6.27 -7.12
N ILE A 45 -14.69 6.32 -7.38
CA ILE A 45 -15.64 5.26 -7.02
C ILE A 45 -15.28 3.91 -7.66
N ASP A 46 -15.67 2.81 -7.01
CA ASP A 46 -15.42 1.44 -7.49
C ASP A 46 -13.94 1.13 -7.77
N ASN A 47 -13.01 1.81 -7.09
CA ASN A 47 -11.56 1.55 -7.18
C ASN A 47 -11.09 0.57 -6.09
N TYR A 48 -11.82 0.47 -4.98
CA TYR A 48 -11.53 -0.41 -3.86
C TYR A 48 -10.14 -0.16 -3.24
N PHE A 49 -9.73 1.11 -3.15
CA PHE A 49 -8.48 1.51 -2.50
C PHE A 49 -8.44 1.07 -1.03
N GLY A 50 -7.32 0.49 -0.60
CA GLY A 50 -7.22 -0.13 0.72
C GLY A 50 -7.77 -1.54 0.78
N ALA A 51 -7.93 -2.21 -0.37
CA ALA A 51 -8.16 -3.67 -0.42
C ALA A 51 -6.95 -4.43 0.15
N TYR A 52 -5.76 -3.86 -0.09
CA TYR A 52 -4.51 -4.26 0.54
C TYR A 52 -3.89 -3.00 1.17
N ALA A 53 -3.45 -3.08 2.42
CA ALA A 53 -2.74 -2.00 3.08
C ALA A 53 -1.72 -2.61 4.05
N ASN A 54 -0.44 -2.28 3.89
CA ASN A 54 0.65 -2.85 4.69
C ASN A 54 1.84 -1.89 4.78
N THR A 55 2.83 -2.24 5.62
CA THR A 55 4.18 -1.69 5.51
C THR A 55 4.87 -2.24 4.26
N ALA A 56 5.66 -1.40 3.59
CA ALA A 56 6.51 -1.77 2.46
C ALA A 56 7.96 -2.04 2.89
N GLY A 57 8.27 -1.95 4.19
CA GLY A 57 9.65 -1.78 4.63
C GLY A 57 10.17 -0.39 4.28
N ASP A 58 11.45 -0.14 4.50
CA ASP A 58 12.09 1.13 4.10
C ASP A 58 12.62 0.97 2.67
N VAL A 59 11.84 1.42 1.68
CA VAL A 59 12.12 1.24 0.25
C VAL A 59 12.96 2.38 -0.33
N ASN A 60 13.06 3.50 0.39
CA ASN A 60 13.85 4.66 0.01
C ASN A 60 15.11 4.87 0.88
N ASN A 61 15.30 4.03 1.91
CA ASN A 61 16.41 4.05 2.88
C ASN A 61 16.55 5.38 3.63
N ASP A 62 15.42 5.97 4.02
CA ASP A 62 15.39 7.19 4.81
C ASP A 62 15.33 6.91 6.34
N GLY A 63 15.25 5.64 6.73
CA GLY A 63 15.16 5.17 8.10
C GLY A 63 13.73 5.00 8.60
N TYR A 64 12.71 5.18 7.75
CA TYR A 64 11.29 5.06 8.09
C TYR A 64 10.62 4.00 7.21
N SER A 65 9.80 3.12 7.81
CA SER A 65 9.10 2.11 6.99
C SER A 65 8.02 2.73 6.09
N ASP A 66 8.10 2.58 4.80
CA ASP A 66 7.12 3.08 3.85
C ASP A 66 5.80 2.29 3.90
N ILE A 67 4.79 2.83 3.23
CA ILE A 67 3.42 2.32 3.23
C ILE A 67 3.06 1.91 1.82
N ILE A 68 2.43 0.75 1.69
CA ILE A 68 1.91 0.24 0.42
C ILE A 68 0.41 0.03 0.52
N VAL A 69 -0.33 0.56 -0.45
CA VAL A 69 -1.79 0.42 -0.54
C VAL A 69 -2.20 -0.01 -1.93
N GLY A 70 -3.10 -0.99 -2.04
CA GLY A 70 -3.63 -1.49 -3.30
C GLY A 70 -5.09 -1.08 -3.54
N ALA A 71 -5.46 -0.95 -4.82
CA ALA A 71 -6.80 -0.73 -5.33
C ALA A 71 -7.17 -1.87 -6.29
N ASP A 72 -7.97 -2.83 -5.81
CA ASP A 72 -8.14 -4.17 -6.40
C ASP A 72 -9.19 -4.26 -7.53
N GLU A 73 -9.83 -3.16 -7.88
CA GLU A 73 -10.81 -3.11 -9.00
C GLU A 73 -10.64 -1.86 -9.85
N PHE A 74 -9.47 -1.22 -9.78
CA PHE A 74 -9.15 -0.11 -10.69
C PHE A 74 -9.24 -0.59 -12.15
N ASP A 75 -9.96 0.17 -12.97
CA ASP A 75 -10.15 -0.01 -14.43
C ASP A 75 -10.28 -1.49 -14.87
N HIS A 76 -11.39 -2.13 -14.50
CA HIS A 76 -11.69 -3.52 -14.88
C HIS A 76 -10.62 -4.52 -14.38
N SER A 77 -10.24 -4.37 -13.11
CA SER A 77 -9.25 -5.22 -12.43
C SER A 77 -7.85 -5.20 -13.07
N THR A 78 -7.45 -4.08 -13.70
CA THR A 78 -6.02 -3.80 -13.94
C THR A 78 -5.30 -3.61 -12.61
N ASN A 79 -6.02 -3.06 -11.62
CA ASN A 79 -5.54 -2.69 -10.29
C ASN A 79 -4.44 -1.61 -10.28
N LYS A 80 -4.28 -0.96 -9.13
CA LYS A 80 -3.20 0.00 -8.86
C LYS A 80 -2.57 -0.28 -7.51
N VAL A 81 -1.28 0.00 -7.40
CA VAL A 81 -0.52 -0.02 -6.14
C VAL A 81 0.11 1.35 -5.93
N TYR A 82 0.02 1.84 -4.71
CA TYR A 82 0.50 3.14 -4.28
C TYR A 82 1.54 2.92 -3.18
N ILE A 83 2.69 3.57 -3.30
CA ILE A 83 3.69 3.70 -2.23
C ILE A 83 3.62 5.12 -1.68
N TYR A 84 3.59 5.21 -0.35
CA TYR A 84 3.72 6.46 0.38
C TYR A 84 4.93 6.32 1.28
N HIS A 85 5.87 7.25 1.20
CA HIS A 85 7.03 7.21 2.06
C HIS A 85 6.64 7.45 3.52
N GLY A 86 7.38 6.79 4.40
CA GLY A 86 7.40 7.10 5.81
C GLY A 86 8.04 8.47 6.06
N GLY A 87 8.24 8.78 7.33
CA GLY A 87 8.93 9.99 7.73
C GLY A 87 8.50 10.45 9.10
N SER A 88 9.18 11.49 9.59
CA SER A 88 8.78 12.19 10.83
C SER A 88 7.42 12.89 10.71
N VAL A 89 7.01 13.21 9.47
CA VAL A 89 5.71 13.79 9.12
C VAL A 89 5.25 13.17 7.79
N PRO A 90 4.73 11.93 7.77
CA PRO A 90 4.24 11.31 6.55
C PRO A 90 2.99 12.05 6.06
N ASP A 91 2.79 12.10 4.74
CA ASP A 91 1.64 12.74 4.12
C ASP A 91 0.83 11.75 3.26
N ASN A 92 -0.31 12.22 2.73
CA ASN A 92 -1.22 11.40 1.95
C ASN A 92 -1.05 11.58 0.44
N VAL A 93 0.12 12.02 -0.01
CA VAL A 93 0.49 12.11 -1.42
C VAL A 93 1.33 10.90 -1.77
N PRO A 94 0.93 10.07 -2.76
CA PRO A 94 1.72 8.91 -3.13
C PRO A 94 3.03 9.34 -3.80
N ASP A 95 4.14 8.74 -3.37
CA ASP A 95 5.47 8.92 -3.94
C ASP A 95 5.67 8.09 -5.22
N LEU A 96 5.05 6.91 -5.27
CA LEU A 96 5.05 6.05 -6.44
C LEU A 96 3.66 5.44 -6.67
N VAL A 97 3.23 5.44 -7.93
CA VAL A 97 2.00 4.78 -8.37
C VAL A 97 2.33 3.79 -9.47
N MET A 98 2.01 2.53 -9.24
CA MET A 98 2.19 1.43 -10.18
C MET A 98 0.83 0.96 -10.69
N ASN A 99 0.70 0.84 -12.00
CA ASN A 99 -0.52 0.38 -12.67
C ASN A 99 -0.30 -1.04 -13.18
N GLY A 100 -1.32 -1.91 -13.04
CA GLY A 100 -1.31 -3.15 -13.81
C GLY A 100 -1.43 -2.88 -15.31
N GLU A 101 -0.90 -3.80 -16.11
CA GLU A 101 -0.72 -3.60 -17.55
C GLU A 101 -2.00 -3.86 -18.36
N SER A 102 -2.87 -4.77 -17.92
CA SER A 102 -4.09 -5.16 -18.66
C SER A 102 -5.28 -5.50 -17.75
N PRO A 103 -6.51 -5.24 -18.19
CA PRO A 103 -7.72 -5.64 -17.46
C PRO A 103 -7.74 -7.12 -17.10
N GLY A 104 -8.13 -7.43 -15.87
CA GLY A 104 -8.17 -8.80 -15.35
C GLY A 104 -6.81 -9.39 -14.97
N ASP A 105 -5.72 -8.61 -14.96
CA ASP A 105 -4.41 -9.08 -14.50
C ASP A 105 -4.36 -9.27 -12.97
N HIS A 106 -5.25 -8.58 -12.24
CA HIS A 106 -5.30 -8.56 -10.77
C HIS A 106 -3.93 -8.26 -10.14
N PHE A 107 -3.35 -7.11 -10.54
CA PHE A 107 -2.08 -6.62 -10.01
C PHE A 107 -2.22 -6.36 -8.50
N ALA A 108 -1.52 -7.14 -7.67
CA ALA A 108 -1.65 -7.14 -6.23
C ALA A 108 -0.29 -7.30 -5.56
N PRO A 109 0.01 -6.51 -4.52
CA PRO A 109 1.28 -6.61 -3.81
C PRO A 109 1.40 -7.97 -3.10
N VAL A 110 2.55 -8.61 -3.24
CA VAL A 110 2.97 -9.77 -2.45
C VAL A 110 3.93 -9.26 -1.39
N PHE A 111 3.47 -9.20 -0.15
CA PHE A 111 4.24 -8.61 0.95
C PHE A 111 5.35 -9.56 1.39
N LEU A 112 6.58 -9.23 1.00
CA LEU A 112 7.81 -9.79 1.56
C LEU A 112 8.62 -8.60 2.08
N ASN A 113 8.81 -8.51 3.39
CA ASN A 113 9.65 -7.47 4.01
C ASN A 113 11.08 -8.00 4.11
N ASP A 114 11.78 -8.10 2.99
CA ASP A 114 13.17 -8.58 2.94
C ASP A 114 13.94 -7.93 1.79
N ASP A 115 15.27 -7.89 1.92
CA ASP A 115 16.21 -7.45 0.87
C ASP A 115 16.60 -8.68 0.03
N PHE A 116 15.97 -8.82 -1.12
CA PHE A 116 16.14 -9.97 -2.02
C PHE A 116 17.28 -9.79 -3.00
N ASP A 117 17.60 -8.56 -3.44
CA ASP A 117 18.66 -8.30 -4.41
C ASP A 117 20.03 -7.96 -3.77
N GLY A 118 20.05 -7.74 -2.45
CA GLY A 118 21.23 -7.55 -1.63
C GLY A 118 21.76 -6.12 -1.65
N ASP A 119 20.96 -5.14 -2.06
CA ASP A 119 21.33 -3.72 -2.12
C ASP A 119 21.09 -2.97 -0.81
N SER A 120 20.61 -3.66 0.23
CA SER A 120 20.25 -3.14 1.56
C SER A 120 18.96 -2.31 1.60
N TYR A 121 18.12 -2.36 0.56
CA TYR A 121 16.78 -1.77 0.53
C TYR A 121 15.72 -2.88 0.69
N SER A 122 14.55 -2.53 1.25
CA SER A 122 13.45 -3.50 1.30
C SER A 122 12.87 -3.68 -0.11
N ASP A 123 12.79 -4.93 -0.58
CA ASP A 123 12.19 -5.22 -1.87
C ASP A 123 10.67 -5.38 -1.77
N VAL A 124 9.95 -4.88 -2.79
CA VAL A 124 8.49 -5.07 -2.91
C VAL A 124 8.20 -5.90 -4.15
N PHE A 125 7.60 -7.07 -3.95
CA PHE A 125 7.09 -7.89 -5.04
C PHE A 125 5.62 -7.56 -5.32
N ILE A 126 5.25 -7.49 -6.59
CA ILE A 126 3.85 -7.30 -6.99
C ILE A 126 3.50 -8.36 -8.01
N GLY A 127 2.54 -9.21 -7.66
CA GLY A 127 2.06 -10.29 -8.52
C GLY A 127 0.87 -9.84 -9.36
N ALA A 128 0.79 -10.33 -10.59
CA ALA A 128 -0.41 -10.25 -11.42
C ALA A 128 -0.92 -11.67 -11.64
N TRP A 129 -1.87 -12.12 -10.82
CA TRP A 129 -2.29 -13.53 -10.80
C TRP A 129 -3.32 -13.89 -11.88
N GLY A 130 -4.03 -12.91 -12.44
CA GLY A 130 -4.96 -13.12 -13.55
C GLY A 130 -4.28 -13.30 -14.91
N LYS A 131 -3.02 -12.87 -15.03
CA LYS A 131 -2.22 -12.96 -16.25
C LYS A 131 -2.08 -14.42 -16.74
N ASP A 132 -2.19 -14.61 -18.06
CA ASP A 132 -2.06 -15.89 -18.77
C ASP A 132 -3.02 -17.03 -18.32
N ASN A 133 -4.33 -16.75 -18.22
CA ASN A 133 -5.36 -17.72 -17.77
C ASN A 133 -5.10 -18.22 -16.34
N SER A 134 -4.92 -17.31 -15.38
CA SER A 134 -4.70 -17.62 -13.97
C SER A 134 -3.38 -18.35 -13.66
N LYS A 135 -2.37 -18.23 -14.53
CA LYS A 135 -1.04 -18.82 -14.29
C LYS A 135 -0.14 -17.90 -13.46
N GLY A 136 -0.49 -16.62 -13.39
CA GLY A 136 0.21 -15.61 -12.62
C GLY A 136 1.61 -15.28 -13.13
N LYS A 137 2.05 -14.04 -12.90
CA LYS A 137 3.46 -13.64 -12.99
C LYS A 137 3.80 -12.80 -11.75
N ALA A 138 4.99 -13.05 -11.19
CA ALA A 138 5.65 -12.20 -10.22
C ALA A 138 6.75 -11.40 -10.92
#